data_AF-A0A920AQI9-F1
#
_entry.id   AF-A0A920AQI9-F1
#
_cell.length_a   1.000
_cell.length_b   1.000
_cell.length_c   1.000
_cell.angle_alpha   90.00
_cell.angle_beta   90.00
_cell.angle_gamma   90.00
#
_symmetry.space_group_name_H-M   'P 1'
#
loop_
_entity.id
_entity.type
_entity.pdbx_description
1 polymer ?
#
loop_
_entity_poly.entity_id
_entity_poly.type
_entity_poly.pdbx_seq_one_letter_code
_entity_poly.pdbx_strand_id
1 'polypeptide(L)' 'MEIYLIGNRLFMIMEVDETFDQVKKAKMDAANPKVQKWENLMWKYQQELPWAKDGEKWMKLEQVFKL' A
#
# COMPACT_ATOMS: atom_id res chain seq x y z
N MET A 1 -4.80 9.74 -2.07
CA MET A 1 -4.04 8.75 -1.28
C MET A 1 -3.65 9.40 0.02
N GLU A 2 -4.09 8.81 1.11
CA GLU A 2 -3.84 9.26 2.47
C GLU A 2 -3.26 8.08 3.25
N ILE A 3 -2.23 8.33 4.05
CA ILE A 3 -1.63 7.31 4.92
C ILE A 3 -1.75 7.83 6.35
N TYR A 4 -2.32 7.00 7.19
CA TYR A 4 -2.53 7.26 8.60
C TYR A 4 -1.70 6.28 9.43
N LEU A 5 -1.33 6.69 10.63
CA LEU A 5 -0.50 5.91 11.54
C LEU A 5 -1.19 5.79 12.91
N ILE A 6 -1.21 4.57 13.46
CA ILE A 6 -1.55 4.30 14.85
C ILE A 6 -0.53 3.34 15.45
N GLY A 7 0.20 3.77 16.49
CA GLY A 7 1.32 2.99 17.04
C GLY A 7 2.38 2.71 15.97
N ASN A 8 2.53 1.45 15.57
CA ASN A 8 3.40 1.01 14.46
C ASN A 8 2.61 0.47 13.24
N ARG A 9 1.32 0.78 13.13
CA ARG A 9 0.45 0.32 12.04
C ARG A 9 0.10 1.46 11.12
N LEU A 10 0.38 1.26 9.83
CA LEU A 10 -0.01 2.16 8.77
C LEU A 10 -1.29 1.65 8.10
N PHE A 11 -2.21 2.55 7.81
CA PHE A 11 -3.37 2.29 6.97
C PHE A 11 -3.45 3.34 5.88
N MET A 12 -3.71 2.90 4.66
CA MET A 12 -3.77 3.77 3.48
C MET A 12 -5.19 3.76 2.92
N ILE A 13 -5.71 4.94 2.63
CA ILE A 13 -6.96 5.13 1.90
C ILE A 13 -6.61 5.74 0.55
N MET A 14 -7.14 5.15 -0.52
CA MET A 14 -7.03 5.69 -1.87
C MET A 14 -8.42 5.86 -2.44
N GLU A 15 -8.78 7.10 -2.75
CA GLU A 15 -9.91 7.39 -3.62
C GLU A 15 -9.47 7.20 -5.07
N VAL A 16 -10.22 6.40 -5.81
CA VAL A 16 -9.92 5.99 -7.18
C VAL A 16 -11.24 5.95 -7.97
N ASP A 17 -11.15 6.07 -9.29
CA ASP A 17 -12.32 5.97 -10.17
C ASP A 17 -12.64 4.52 -10.55
N GLU A 18 -13.73 4.33 -11.31
CA GLU A 18 -14.20 3.02 -11.78
C GLU A 18 -13.20 2.30 -12.71
N THR A 19 -12.23 3.01 -13.26
CA THR A 19 -11.21 2.46 -14.17
C THR A 19 -10.00 1.90 -13.43
N PHE A 20 -9.99 2.01 -12.10
CA PHE A 20 -8.89 1.56 -11.27
C PHE A 20 -8.77 0.04 -11.26
N ASP A 21 -7.57 -0.43 -11.60
CA ASP A 21 -7.20 -1.84 -11.55
C ASP A 21 -5.91 -2.01 -10.73
N GLN A 22 -5.99 -2.82 -9.67
CA GLN A 22 -4.88 -3.02 -8.73
C GLN A 22 -3.66 -3.69 -9.39
N VAL A 23 -3.88 -4.60 -10.35
CA VAL A 23 -2.80 -5.30 -11.06
C VAL A 23 -2.09 -4.34 -12.01
N LYS A 24 -2.83 -3.51 -12.73
CA LYS A 24 -2.30 -2.47 -13.62
C LYS A 24 -1.52 -1.44 -12.82
N LYS A 25 -2.04 -0.97 -11.68
CA LYS A 25 -1.34 -0.04 -10.79
C LYS A 25 -0.02 -0.63 -10.29
N ALA A 26 -0.03 -1.88 -9.83
CA ALA A 26 1.19 -2.56 -9.37
C ALA A 26 2.24 -2.66 -10.49
N LYS A 27 1.84 -2.98 -11.73
CA LYS A 27 2.75 -3.00 -12.89
C LYS A 27 3.32 -1.61 -13.19
N MET A 28 2.50 -0.56 -13.14
CA MET A 28 2.94 0.82 -13.35
C MET A 28 3.93 1.27 -12.26
N ASP A 29 3.67 0.91 -11.00
CA ASP A 29 4.54 1.22 -9.87
C ASP A 29 5.88 0.50 -9.96
N ALA A 30 5.86 -0.78 -10.35
CA ALA A 30 7.07 -1.57 -10.60
C ALA A 30 7.94 -0.95 -11.71
N ALA A 31 7.32 -0.43 -12.76
CA ALA A 31 8.00 0.23 -13.86
C ALA A 31 8.46 1.67 -13.56
N ASN A 32 7.98 2.29 -12.48
CA ASN A 32 8.29 3.69 -12.17
C ASN A 32 9.50 3.80 -11.22
N PRO A 33 10.66 4.28 -11.69
CA PRO A 33 11.88 4.32 -10.87
C PRO A 33 11.78 5.27 -9.67
N LYS A 34 10.92 6.30 -9.73
CA LYS A 34 10.70 7.19 -8.58
C LYS A 34 9.91 6.49 -7.48
N VAL A 35 8.88 5.72 -7.88
CA VAL A 35 8.10 4.90 -6.93
C VAL A 35 8.99 3.85 -6.30
N GLN A 36 9.81 3.12 -7.07
CA GLN A 36 10.72 2.12 -6.51
C GLN A 36 11.74 2.71 -5.53
N LYS A 37 12.30 3.90 -5.83
CA LYS A 37 13.18 4.62 -4.89
C LYS A 37 12.48 4.97 -3.58
N TRP A 38 11.24 5.45 -3.66
CA TRP A 38 10.42 5.73 -2.50
C TRP A 38 10.11 4.46 -1.70
N GLU A 39 9.71 3.39 -2.37
CA GLU A 39 9.39 2.10 -1.75
C GLU A 39 10.58 1.53 -0.97
N ASN A 40 11.78 1.53 -1.59
CA ASN A 40 13.02 1.07 -0.97
C ASN A 40 13.43 1.92 0.24
N LEU A 41 13.19 3.23 0.19
CA LEU A 41 13.46 4.11 1.33
C LEU A 41 12.49 3.81 2.48
N MET A 42 11.19 3.72 2.18
CA MET A 42 10.15 3.50 3.17
C MET A 42 10.26 2.11 3.83
N TRP A 43 10.72 1.08 3.10
CA TRP A 43 10.93 -0.26 3.65
C TRP A 43 11.89 -0.29 4.84
N LYS A 44 12.82 0.69 4.95
CA LYS A 44 13.73 0.80 6.10
C LYS A 44 13.04 1.22 7.40
N TYR A 45 11.86 1.83 7.28
CA TYR A 45 11.11 2.41 8.40
C TYR A 45 9.78 1.70 8.66
N GLN A 46 9.39 0.78 7.77
CA GLN A 46 8.12 0.09 7.81
C GLN A 46 8.37 -1.37 8.13
N GLN A 47 7.43 -1.95 8.87
CA GLN A 47 7.46 -3.34 9.28
C GLN A 47 6.27 -4.04 8.63
N GLU A 48 6.54 -5.20 8.02
CA GLU A 48 5.47 -6.06 7.51
C GLU A 48 4.54 -6.53 8.66
N LEU A 49 3.31 -6.87 8.30
CA LEU A 49 2.37 -7.40 9.27
C LEU A 49 2.78 -8.84 9.63
N PRO A 50 2.61 -9.30 10.88
CA PRO A 50 3.06 -10.64 11.30
C PRO A 50 2.45 -11.82 10.52
N TRP A 51 1.38 -11.56 9.78
CA TRP A 51 0.65 -12.53 8.96
C TRP A 51 0.68 -12.19 7.47
N ALA A 52 1.49 -11.20 7.06
CA ALA A 52 1.74 -10.91 5.66
C ALA A 52 2.60 -12.02 5.04
N LYS A 53 2.48 -12.22 3.73
CA LYS A 53 3.44 -13.07 2.99
C LYS A 53 4.79 -12.36 2.91
N ASP A 54 5.86 -13.14 2.73
CA ASP A 54 7.20 -12.60 2.55
C ASP A 54 7.24 -11.53 1.44
N GLY A 55 7.66 -10.32 1.80
CA GLY A 55 7.75 -9.19 0.89
C GLY A 55 6.40 -8.48 0.61
N GLU A 56 5.32 -8.85 1.31
CA GLU A 56 4.02 -8.19 1.20
C GLU A 56 3.94 -6.98 2.15
N LYS A 57 4.05 -5.79 1.57
CA LYS A 57 4.08 -4.52 2.31
C LYS A 57 2.73 -4.05 2.82
N TRP A 58 1.75 -4.11 1.92
CA TRP A 58 0.41 -3.56 2.09
C TRP A 58 -0.57 -4.68 1.85
N MET A 59 -1.49 -4.86 2.79
CA MET A 59 -2.58 -5.82 2.65
C MET A 59 -3.89 -5.08 2.44
N LYS A 60 -4.75 -5.65 1.60
CA LYS A 60 -6.07 -5.10 1.36
C LYS A 60 -6.92 -5.23 2.62
N LEU A 61 -7.44 -4.11 3.09
CA LEU A 61 -8.47 -4.08 4.14
C LEU A 61 -9.83 -4.43 3.53
N GLU A 62 -10.63 -5.18 4.28
CA GLU A 62 -12.04 -5.42 3.96
C GLU A 62 -12.90 -4.32 4.58
N GLN A 63 -13.60 -3.56 3.75
CA GLN A 63 -14.54 -2.56 4.23
C GLN A 63 -15.81 -3.28 4.69
N VAL A 64 -16.05 -3.30 6.00
CA VAL A 64 -17.23 -3.96 6.60
C VAL A 64 -18.43 -3.02 6.78
N PHE A 65 -18.22 -1.70 6.70
CA PHE A 65 -19.26 -0.67 6.87
C PHE A 65 -18.86 0.65 6.21
N LYS A 66 -19.83 1.37 5.62
CA LYS A 66 -19.71 2.76 5.15
C LYS A 66 -21.11 3.40 5.19
N LEU A 67 -21.21 4.62 5.71
CA LEU A 67 -22.44 5.42 5.70
C LEU A 67 -22.56 6.21 4.37
#